data_AF-A0A9X4KWS0-F1
#
_entry.id   AF-A0A9X4KWS0-F1
#
_cell.length_a   1.000
_cell.length_b   1.000
_cell.length_c   1.000
_cell.angle_alpha   90.00
_cell.angle_beta   90.00
_cell.angle_gamma   90.00
#
_symmetry.space_group_name_H-M   'P 1'
#
loop_
_entity.id
_entity.type
_entity.pdbx_description
1 polymer ?
#
loop_
_entity_poly.entity_id
_entity_poly.type
_entity_poly.pdbx_seq_one_letter_code
_entity_poly.pdbx_strand_id
1 'polypeptide(L)'
;MGFEDRKATQEERIRMRGLVEKAMQEGAVGISTGLVYPPNVFADKEELIEICKGAATYDGCFVVHVRSESSHFIEALEEVIDVSRASGVRLHLSHFKAIGGSEPAQIRRSAGAA
;
A
#
# COMPACT_ATOMS: atom_id res chain seq x y z
N MET A 1 -12.53 -0.50 -10.77
CA MET A 1 -13.18 0.03 -9.54
C MET A 1 -14.18 -0.96 -9.00
N GLY A 2 -14.14 -1.22 -7.70
CA GLY A 2 -14.74 -2.45 -7.19
C GLY A 2 -14.11 -3.64 -7.91
N PHE A 3 -14.90 -4.65 -8.26
CA PHE A 3 -14.41 -5.87 -8.93
C PHE A 3 -14.12 -5.70 -10.44
N GLU A 4 -14.31 -4.50 -11.00
CA GLU A 4 -13.88 -4.21 -12.37
C GLU A 4 -12.35 -4.04 -12.43
N ASP A 5 -11.70 -4.79 -13.32
CA ASP A 5 -10.27 -4.69 -13.65
C ASP A 5 -9.98 -3.41 -14.45
N ARG A 6 -10.05 -2.28 -13.75
CA ARG A 6 -9.67 -0.95 -14.25
C ARG A 6 -9.18 -0.07 -13.11
N LYS A 7 -8.31 0.86 -13.48
CA LYS A 7 -7.84 1.94 -12.62
C LYS A 7 -8.98 2.87 -12.18
N ALA A 8 -8.83 3.44 -10.99
CA ALA A 8 -9.68 4.54 -10.54
C ALA A 8 -9.43 5.81 -11.37
N THR A 9 -10.49 6.55 -11.71
CA THR A 9 -10.35 7.88 -12.31
C THR A 9 -9.77 8.87 -11.30
N GLN A 10 -9.40 10.07 -11.76
CA GLN A 10 -8.95 11.12 -10.85
C GLN A 10 -10.03 11.51 -9.84
N GLU A 11 -11.28 11.63 -10.28
CA GLU A 11 -12.43 11.97 -9.43
C GLU A 11 -12.70 10.88 -8.40
N GLU A 12 -12.61 9.61 -8.80
CA GLU A 12 -12.77 8.46 -7.90
C GLU A 12 -11.67 8.46 -6.82
N ARG A 13 -10.42 8.74 -7.19
CA ARG A 13 -9.30 8.85 -6.24
C ARG A 13 -9.48 9.99 -5.25
N ILE A 14 -9.89 11.17 -5.72
CA ILE A 14 -10.19 12.32 -4.85
C ILE A 14 -11.33 11.97 -3.89
N ARG A 15 -12.37 11.30 -4.37
CA ARG A 15 -13.48 10.86 -3.53
C ARG A 15 -13.03 9.86 -2.46
N MET A 16 -12.21 8.87 -2.82
CA MET A 16 -11.67 7.90 -1.86
C MET A 16 -10.81 8.58 -0.81
N ARG A 17 -9.95 9.53 -1.20
CA ARG A 17 -9.18 10.33 -0.25
C ARG A 17 -10.08 11.08 0.74
N GLY A 18 -11.13 11.74 0.25
CA GLY A 18 -12.10 12.43 1.12
C GLY A 18 -12.83 11.51 2.10
N LEU A 19 -13.09 10.25 1.71
CA LEU A 19 -13.66 9.25 2.63
C LEU A 19 -12.65 8.85 3.72
N VAL A 20 -11.37 8.71 3.38
CA VAL A 20 -10.31 8.45 4.36
C VAL A 20 -10.18 9.62 5.31
N GLU A 21 -10.09 10.85 4.81
CA GLU A 21 -10.01 12.07 5.63
C GLU A 21 -11.19 12.18 6.61
N LYS A 22 -12.41 11.89 6.14
CA LYS A 22 -13.60 11.83 6.99
C LYS A 22 -13.46 10.77 8.09
N ALA A 23 -13.03 9.56 7.76
CA ALA A 23 -12.84 8.49 8.74
C ALA A 23 -11.78 8.86 9.79
N MET A 24 -10.69 9.53 9.38
CA MET A 24 -9.67 10.04 10.31
C MET A 24 -10.25 11.07 11.28
N GLN A 25 -11.09 12.00 10.79
CA GLN A 25 -11.80 12.98 11.64
C GLN A 25 -12.77 12.31 12.62
N GLU A 26 -13.35 11.17 12.24
CA GLU A 26 -14.24 10.36 13.09
C GLU A 26 -13.49 9.47 14.10
N GLY A 27 -12.14 9.50 14.10
CA GLY A 27 -11.30 8.82 15.08
C GLY A 27 -10.57 7.58 14.57
N ALA A 28 -10.57 7.33 13.25
CA ALA A 28 -9.71 6.29 12.68
C ALA A 28 -8.22 6.62 12.89
N VAL A 29 -7.41 5.59 13.08
CA VAL A 29 -5.96 5.72 13.32
C VAL A 29 -5.12 5.59 12.05
N GLY A 30 -5.75 5.25 10.93
CA GLY A 30 -5.08 4.98 9.66
C GLY A 30 -5.97 4.22 8.68
N ILE A 31 -5.36 3.71 7.63
CA ILE A 31 -5.98 2.92 6.57
C ILE A 31 -5.27 1.57 6.44
N SER A 32 -6.02 0.53 6.08
CA SER A 32 -5.45 -0.77 5.73
C SER A 32 -5.84 -1.23 4.32
N THR A 33 -4.95 -1.95 3.64
CA THR A 33 -5.26 -2.61 2.37
C THR A 33 -4.73 -4.05 2.31
N GLY A 34 -5.31 -4.84 1.42
CA GLY A 34 -4.80 -6.16 1.06
C GLY A 34 -4.65 -6.28 -0.44
N LEU A 35 -3.45 -5.96 -0.95
CA LEU A 35 -3.17 -5.77 -2.38
C LEU A 35 -3.17 -7.08 -3.18
N VAL A 36 -3.09 -8.23 -2.51
CA VAL A 36 -3.19 -9.55 -3.14
C VAL A 36 -4.65 -9.93 -3.47
N TYR A 37 -5.64 -9.24 -2.90
CA TYR A 37 -7.05 -9.59 -3.02
C TYR A 37 -7.81 -8.62 -3.94
N PRO A 38 -8.74 -9.11 -4.79
CA PRO A 38 -9.75 -8.24 -5.37
C PRO A 38 -10.59 -7.55 -4.28
N PRO A 39 -10.97 -6.28 -4.46
CA PRO A 39 -10.68 -5.43 -5.63
C PRO A 39 -9.29 -4.74 -5.63
N ASN A 40 -8.58 -4.74 -4.51
CA ASN A 40 -7.33 -3.99 -4.34
C ASN A 40 -6.19 -4.44 -5.26
N VAL A 41 -6.25 -5.66 -5.79
CA VAL A 41 -5.27 -6.15 -6.78
C VAL A 41 -5.24 -5.28 -8.04
N PHE A 42 -6.31 -4.57 -8.36
CA PHE A 42 -6.40 -3.65 -9.50
C PHE A 42 -5.92 -2.23 -9.20
N ALA A 43 -5.69 -1.89 -7.92
CA ALA A 43 -5.27 -0.56 -7.51
C ALA A 43 -3.85 -0.27 -8.02
N ASP A 44 -3.67 0.88 -8.66
CA ASP A 44 -2.37 1.37 -9.11
C ASP A 44 -1.69 2.27 -8.05
N LYS A 45 -0.42 2.58 -8.28
CA LYS A 45 0.41 3.33 -7.33
C LYS A 45 -0.21 4.70 -7.03
N GLU A 46 -0.76 5.37 -8.02
CA GLU A 46 -1.37 6.69 -7.85
C GLU A 46 -2.66 6.63 -7.02
N GLU A 47 -3.48 5.58 -7.18
CA GLU A 47 -4.62 5.33 -6.30
C GLU A 47 -4.17 5.18 -4.84
N LEU A 48 -3.17 4.35 -4.58
CA LEU A 48 -2.63 4.12 -3.24
C LEU A 48 -2.03 5.41 -2.62
N ILE A 49 -1.32 6.21 -3.42
CA ILE A 49 -0.77 7.49 -2.96
C ILE A 49 -1.90 8.45 -2.56
N GLU A 50 -2.94 8.59 -3.38
CA GLU A 50 -4.03 9.52 -3.09
C GLU A 50 -4.81 9.14 -1.83
N ILE A 51 -5.14 7.87 -1.62
CA ILE A 51 -5.80 7.43 -0.38
C ILE A 51 -4.89 7.59 0.85
N CYS A 52 -3.58 7.31 0.70
CA CYS A 52 -2.62 7.42 1.81
C CYS A 52 -2.38 8.88 2.23
N LYS A 53 -2.45 9.85 1.30
CA LYS A 53 -2.40 11.28 1.64
C LYS A 53 -3.52 11.68 2.60
N GLY A 54 -4.69 11.07 2.46
CA GLY A 54 -5.83 11.29 3.35
C GLY A 54 -5.51 10.90 4.79
N ALA A 55 -4.85 9.76 5.00
CA ALA A 55 -4.42 9.33 6.33
C ALA A 55 -3.21 10.13 6.86
N ALA A 56 -2.24 10.44 5.99
CA ALA A 56 -1.02 11.17 6.34
C ALA A 56 -1.31 12.58 6.90
N THR A 57 -2.34 13.25 6.40
CA THR A 57 -2.78 14.57 6.87
C THR A 57 -3.11 14.60 8.38
N TYR A 58 -3.45 13.44 8.97
CA TYR A 58 -3.82 13.28 10.37
C TYR A 58 -2.82 12.43 11.15
N ASP A 59 -1.57 12.36 10.69
CA ASP A 59 -0.51 11.50 11.28
C ASP A 59 -0.92 10.01 11.37
N GLY A 60 -1.79 9.56 10.46
CA GLY A 60 -2.26 8.18 10.40
C GLY A 60 -1.21 7.19 9.89
N CYS A 61 -1.52 5.90 10.01
CA CYS A 61 -0.70 4.82 9.44
C CYS A 61 -1.34 4.18 8.20
N PHE A 62 -0.50 3.55 7.38
CA PHE A 62 -0.89 2.67 6.28
C PHE A 62 -0.45 1.25 6.61
N VAL A 63 -1.43 0.39 6.88
CA VAL A 63 -1.23 -1.02 7.27
C VAL A 63 -1.52 -1.91 6.07
N VAL A 64 -0.51 -2.58 5.52
CA VAL A 64 -0.64 -3.24 4.22
C VAL A 64 -0.28 -4.72 4.25
N HIS A 65 -1.17 -5.55 3.70
CA HIS A 65 -0.81 -6.85 3.15
C HIS A 65 -0.38 -6.64 1.70
N VAL A 66 0.93 -6.79 1.48
CA VAL A 66 1.61 -6.52 0.20
C VAL A 66 1.10 -7.42 -0.93
N ARG A 67 1.32 -6.98 -2.16
CA ARG A 67 0.80 -7.61 -3.38
C ARG A 67 1.37 -9.01 -3.64
N SER A 68 2.61 -9.24 -3.21
CA SER A 68 3.25 -10.55 -3.28
C SER A 68 4.14 -10.77 -2.06
N GLU A 69 4.07 -11.97 -1.49
CA GLU A 69 4.96 -12.45 -0.44
C GLU A 69 5.85 -13.60 -0.94
N SER A 70 5.89 -13.80 -2.27
CA SER A 70 6.63 -14.90 -2.93
C SER A 70 7.53 -14.38 -4.04
N SER A 71 7.33 -14.80 -5.31
CA SER A 71 8.25 -14.55 -6.42
C SER A 71 8.48 -13.06 -6.76
N HIS A 72 7.60 -12.16 -6.31
CA HIS A 72 7.68 -10.71 -6.55
C HIS A 72 7.74 -9.91 -5.24
N PHE A 73 8.33 -10.50 -4.19
CA PHE A 73 8.35 -9.90 -2.87
C PHE A 73 9.08 -8.56 -2.82
N ILE A 74 10.24 -8.44 -3.48
CA ILE A 74 11.03 -7.20 -3.46
C ILE A 74 10.26 -6.08 -4.16
N GLU A 75 9.70 -6.35 -5.33
CA GLU A 75 8.90 -5.39 -6.09
C GLU A 75 7.65 -4.95 -5.31
N ALA A 76 7.02 -5.88 -4.57
CA ALA A 76 5.87 -5.57 -3.72
C ALA A 76 6.27 -4.71 -2.49
N LEU A 77 7.47 -4.88 -1.95
CA LEU A 77 8.00 -4.00 -0.90
C LEU A 77 8.34 -2.62 -1.44
N GLU A 78 9.01 -2.54 -2.58
CA GLU A 78 9.34 -1.27 -3.25
C GLU A 78 8.07 -0.47 -3.56
N GLU A 79 7.01 -1.13 -4.02
CA GLU A 79 5.70 -0.50 -4.27
C GLU A 79 5.18 0.25 -3.04
N VAL A 80 5.10 -0.41 -1.88
CA VAL A 80 4.50 0.18 -0.68
C VAL A 80 5.43 1.18 0.01
N ILE A 81 6.75 1.02 -0.13
CA ILE A 81 7.75 2.01 0.32
C ILE A 81 7.62 3.29 -0.51
N ASP A 82 7.49 3.17 -1.83
CA ASP A 82 7.28 4.32 -2.71
C ASP A 82 5.98 5.05 -2.39
N VAL A 83 4.89 4.32 -2.15
CA VAL A 83 3.61 4.88 -1.72
C VAL A 83 3.77 5.65 -0.41
N SER A 84 4.45 5.07 0.58
CA SER A 84 4.72 5.72 1.87
C SER A 84 5.53 7.00 1.71
N ARG A 85 6.61 6.97 0.92
CA ARG A 85 7.45 8.16 0.64
C ARG A 85 6.67 9.26 -0.08
N ALA A 86 5.89 8.91 -1.10
CA ALA A 86 5.17 9.88 -1.93
C ALA A 86 3.93 10.48 -1.24
N SER A 87 3.32 9.74 -0.30
CA SER A 87 2.15 10.22 0.46
C SER A 87 2.51 10.84 1.81
N GLY A 88 3.67 10.51 2.38
CA GLY A 88 4.09 10.91 3.72
C GLY A 88 3.46 10.07 4.85
N VAL A 89 2.72 9.01 4.53
CA VAL A 89 2.07 8.16 5.55
C VAL A 89 3.06 7.23 6.25
N ARG A 90 2.84 6.94 7.54
CA ARG A 90 3.64 5.96 8.29
C ARG A 90 3.28 4.54 7.86
N LEU A 91 4.24 3.78 7.33
CA LEU A 91 4.02 2.42 6.82
C LEU A 91 4.10 1.36 7.93
N HIS A 92 3.18 0.39 7.88
CA HIS A 92 3.19 -0.84 8.67
C HIS A 92 2.97 -2.03 7.73
N LEU A 93 3.94 -2.95 7.67
CA LEU A 93 3.82 -4.18 6.89
C LEU A 93 3.15 -5.26 7.74
N SER A 94 1.93 -5.65 7.36
CA SER A 94 1.20 -6.70 8.06
C SER A 94 1.92 -8.03 7.90
N HIS A 95 2.05 -8.78 9.01
CA HIS A 95 2.52 -10.18 9.05
C HIS A 95 3.66 -10.48 8.06
N PHE A 96 4.70 -9.63 8.09
CA PHE A 96 5.84 -9.67 7.17
C PHE A 96 6.47 -11.07 7.08
N LYS A 97 6.48 -11.62 5.86
CA LYS A 97 7.01 -12.94 5.56
C LYS A 97 7.43 -13.06 4.09
N ALA A 98 8.43 -13.91 3.85
CA ALA A 98 8.76 -14.43 2.54
C ALA A 98 8.31 -15.90 2.48
N ILE A 99 7.61 -16.28 1.40
CA ILE A 99 6.97 -17.59 1.21
C ILE A 99 7.42 -18.16 -0.13
N GLY A 100 7.91 -19.41 -0.14
CA GLY A 100 8.36 -20.11 -1.35
C GLY A 100 9.87 -20.25 -1.37
N GLY A 101 10.35 -21.48 -1.16
CA GLY A 101 11.75 -21.79 -0.89
C GLY A 101 12.69 -21.77 -2.10
N SER A 102 12.87 -20.62 -2.73
CA SER A 102 14.04 -20.33 -3.58
C SER A 102 14.73 -19.05 -3.09
N GLU A 103 15.13 -19.07 -1.82
CA GLU A 103 15.53 -17.92 -1.02
C GLU A 103 17.01 -18.06 -0.60
N PRO A 104 17.95 -17.55 -1.42
CA PRO A 104 18.99 -16.72 -0.79
C PRO A 104 19.43 -15.47 -1.59
N ALA A 105 18.94 -15.24 -2.82
CA ALA A 105 19.51 -14.19 -3.69
C ALA A 105 18.87 -12.80 -3.53
N GLN A 106 17.57 -12.71 -3.25
CA GLN A 106 16.83 -11.43 -3.29
C GLN A 106 17.01 -10.61 -2.00
N ILE A 107 16.95 -11.23 -0.81
CA ILE A 107 17.13 -10.52 0.47
C ILE A 107 18.58 -10.03 0.67
N ARG A 108 19.57 -10.72 0.10
CA ARG A 108 20.98 -10.29 0.18
C ARG A 108 21.28 -8.98 -0.57
N ARG A 109 20.46 -8.58 -1.56
CA ARG A 109 20.67 -7.33 -2.30
C ARG A 109 20.30 -6.08 -1.52
N SER A 110 19.31 -6.13 -0.63
CA SER A 110 18.84 -4.96 0.11
C SER A 110 19.67 -4.62 1.35
N ALA A 111 20.38 -5.61 1.92
CA ALA A 111 21.23 -5.41 3.09
C ALA A 111 22.66 -4.92 2.77
N GLY A 112 23.02 -4.78 1.49
CA GLY A 112 24.38 -4.45 1.03
C GLY A 112 24.60 -3.00 0.59
N ALA A 113 23.62 -2.11 0.77
CA ALA A 113 23.73 -0.69 0.44
C ALA A 113 23.59 0.15 1.73
N ALA A 114 24.66 0.14 2.54
CA ALA A 114 24.92 1.08 3.62
C ALA A 114 26.38 1.55 3.50
#